data_AF-A0A9E4GJA7-F1
#
_entry.id   AF-A0A9E4GJA7-F1
#
_cell.length_a   1.000
_cell.length_b   1.000
_cell.length_c   1.000
_cell.angle_alpha   90.00
_cell.angle_beta   90.00
_cell.angle_gamma   90.00
#
_symmetry.space_group_name_H-M   'P 1'
#
loop_
_entity.id
_entity.type
_entity.pdbx_description
1 polymer ?
#
loop_
_entity_poly.entity_id
_entity_poly.type
_entity_poly.pdbx_seq_one_letter_code
_entity_poly.pdbx_strand_id
1 'polypeptide(L)'
;MHRGIRALSGLCLLLISLFLTPALLHSEEAPALLFLTHGVASGDVTPHSAVIWTRVNAPATVGVEYALDPNFTQPQAGPRVVTDQTRDYTA
;
A
#
# COMPACT_ATOMS: atom_id res chain seq x y z
N MET A 1 -8.35 -25.81 -60.05
CA MET A 1 -9.15 -24.65 -59.59
C MET A 1 -8.85 -24.42 -58.11
N HIS A 2 -8.05 -23.39 -57.81
CA HIS A 2 -7.64 -22.98 -56.47
C HIS A 2 -8.62 -21.92 -55.94
N ARG A 3 -9.39 -22.19 -54.87
CA ARG A 3 -9.88 -21.17 -53.90
C ARG A 3 -10.25 -21.85 -52.58
N GLY A 4 -9.74 -21.32 -51.45
CA GLY A 4 -10.39 -21.61 -50.16
C GLY A 4 -9.56 -21.59 -48.86
N ILE A 5 -8.26 -21.27 -48.86
CA ILE A 5 -7.48 -21.24 -47.59
C ILE A 5 -6.81 -19.88 -47.45
N ARG A 6 -7.58 -18.84 -47.07
CA ARG A 6 -7.01 -17.53 -46.66
C ARG A 6 -7.75 -16.85 -45.49
N ALA A 7 -8.67 -17.54 -44.81
CA ALA A 7 -9.44 -16.93 -43.71
C ALA A 7 -8.91 -17.29 -42.30
N LEU A 8 -8.15 -18.37 -42.13
CA LEU A 8 -7.70 -18.82 -40.80
C LEU A 8 -6.51 -18.04 -40.21
N SER A 9 -5.72 -17.36 -41.06
CA SER A 9 -4.48 -16.70 -40.63
C SER A 9 -4.73 -15.39 -39.85
N GLY A 10 -5.74 -14.60 -40.25
CA GLY A 10 -6.02 -13.32 -39.62
C GLY A 10 -6.67 -13.43 -38.23
N LEU A 11 -7.53 -14.43 -38.02
CA LEU A 11 -8.23 -14.63 -36.75
C LEU A 11 -7.30 -15.14 -35.64
N CYS A 12 -6.31 -15.97 -35.99
CA CYS A 12 -5.31 -16.47 -35.05
C CYS A 12 -4.44 -15.32 -34.51
N LEU A 13 -4.01 -14.40 -35.38
CA LEU A 13 -3.24 -13.20 -34.99
C LEU A 13 -4.04 -12.24 -34.11
N LEU A 14 -5.35 -12.10 -34.35
CA LEU A 14 -6.24 -11.23 -33.59
C LEU A 14 -6.57 -11.80 -32.20
N LEU A 15 -6.66 -13.12 -32.08
CA LEU A 15 -6.80 -13.80 -30.79
C LEU A 15 -5.49 -13.76 -29.99
N ILE A 16 -4.34 -13.95 -30.65
CA ILE A 16 -3.03 -13.79 -29.99
C ILE A 16 -2.86 -12.37 -29.44
N SER A 17 -3.18 -11.32 -30.21
CA SER A 17 -3.10 -9.94 -29.69
C SER A 17 -4.10 -9.65 -28.57
N LEU A 18 -5.28 -10.27 -28.58
CA LEU A 18 -6.30 -10.12 -27.53
C LEU A 18 -5.89 -10.77 -26.19
N PHE A 19 -5.15 -11.88 -26.22
CA PHE A 19 -4.73 -12.61 -25.02
C PHE A 19 -3.28 -12.31 -24.57
N LEU A 20 -2.40 -11.84 -25.47
CA LEU A 20 -0.99 -11.59 -25.15
C LEU A 20 -0.73 -10.17 -24.64
N THR A 21 -1.63 -9.21 -24.92
CA THR A 21 -1.49 -7.82 -24.49
C THR A 21 -1.67 -7.58 -22.98
N PRO A 22 -2.66 -8.14 -22.25
CA PRO A 22 -2.81 -7.84 -20.83
C PRO A 22 -1.64 -8.39 -19.98
N ALA A 23 -0.95 -9.43 -20.45
CA ALA A 23 0.19 -10.01 -19.76
C ALA A 23 1.45 -9.13 -19.82
N LEU A 24 1.62 -8.34 -20.88
CA LEU A 24 2.75 -7.41 -21.04
C LEU A 24 2.50 -6.04 -20.40
N LEU A 25 1.26 -5.69 -20.09
CA LEU A 25 0.88 -4.44 -19.42
C LEU A 25 0.84 -4.53 -17.89
N HIS A 26 1.11 -5.69 -17.28
CA HIS A 26 1.37 -5.75 -15.85
C HIS A 26 2.75 -5.12 -15.57
N SER A 27 2.80 -3.78 -15.61
CA SER A 27 3.83 -3.05 -14.88
C SER A 27 3.62 -3.39 -13.41
N GLU A 28 4.54 -4.19 -12.87
CA GLU A 28 4.74 -4.29 -11.42
C GLU A 28 5.12 -2.88 -10.96
N GLU A 29 4.12 -2.07 -10.62
CA GLU A 29 4.35 -0.75 -10.03
C GLU A 29 5.07 -0.98 -8.72
N ALA A 30 6.30 -0.48 -8.63
CA ALA A 30 7.09 -0.59 -7.42
C ALA A 30 6.23 -0.12 -6.23
N PRO A 31 6.15 -0.88 -5.13
CA PRO A 31 5.27 -0.54 -4.02
C PRO A 31 5.60 0.89 -3.58
N ALA A 32 4.59 1.75 -3.61
CA ALA A 32 4.73 3.12 -3.18
C ALA A 32 5.35 3.14 -1.78
N LEU A 33 6.40 3.94 -1.58
CA LEU A 33 7.07 4.04 -0.28
C LEU A 33 6.05 4.49 0.77
N LEU A 34 5.95 3.74 1.87
CA LEU A 34 5.16 4.16 3.02
C LEU A 34 5.95 5.18 3.84
N PHE A 35 5.34 6.34 4.11
CA PHE A 35 5.96 7.39 4.92
C PHE A 35 4.91 8.21 5.70
N LEU A 36 5.38 8.91 6.73
CA LEU A 36 4.56 9.81 7.53
C LEU A 36 4.46 11.15 6.81
N THR A 37 3.25 11.53 6.39
CA THR A 37 3.01 12.76 5.63
C THR A 37 3.07 14.02 6.50
N HIS A 38 2.81 13.88 7.80
CA HIS A 38 2.71 14.99 8.75
C HIS A 38 3.54 14.77 10.03
N GLY A 39 4.53 13.87 9.97
CA GLY A 39 5.33 13.51 11.14
C GLY A 39 4.50 12.86 12.24
N VAL A 40 4.81 13.18 13.50
CA VAL A 40 4.14 12.65 14.70
C VAL A 40 3.75 13.79 15.63
N ALA A 41 2.64 13.61 16.36
CA ALA A 41 2.19 14.52 17.41
C ALA A 41 1.77 13.74 18.66
N SER A 42 1.71 14.43 19.82
CA SER A 42 1.21 13.85 21.07
C SER A 42 0.28 14.83 21.81
N GLY A 43 -0.67 14.30 22.58
CA GLY A 43 -1.69 15.10 23.28
C GLY A 43 -2.46 14.29 24.33
N ASP A 44 -3.47 14.92 24.96
CA ASP A 44 -4.37 14.33 25.97
C ASP A 44 -3.63 13.49 27.04
N VAL A 45 -2.57 14.09 27.57
CA VAL A 45 -1.63 13.40 28.47
C VAL A 45 -2.16 13.34 29.90
N THR A 46 -2.06 12.16 30.51
CA THR A 46 -2.22 11.92 31.94
C THR A 46 -0.94 11.29 32.50
N PRO A 47 -0.81 11.07 33.83
CA PRO A 47 0.34 10.34 34.38
C PRO A 47 0.49 8.90 33.85
N HIS A 48 -0.55 8.33 33.23
CA HIS A 48 -0.58 6.93 32.80
C HIS A 48 -0.90 6.74 31.32
N SER A 49 -1.16 7.81 30.57
CA SER A 49 -1.61 7.72 29.18
C SER A 49 -1.22 8.96 28.37
N ALA A 50 -1.09 8.77 27.07
CA ALA A 50 -1.01 9.86 26.10
C ALA A 50 -1.67 9.40 24.80
N VAL A 51 -2.18 10.34 24.02
CA VAL A 51 -2.56 10.11 22.62
C VAL A 51 -1.35 10.41 21.76
N ILE A 52 -0.99 9.46 20.88
CA ILE A 52 0.02 9.64 19.84
C ILE A 52 -0.72 9.65 18.51
N TRP A 53 -0.42 10.64 17.68
CA TRP A 53 -1.08 10.83 16.40
C TRP A 53 -0.07 10.85 15.26
N THR A 54 -0.43 10.24 14.13
CA THR A 54 0.29 10.40 12.86
C THR A 54 -0.65 10.25 11.67
N ARG A 55 -0.16 10.59 10.48
CA ARG A 55 -0.82 10.34 9.20
C ARG A 55 0.13 9.73 8.19
N VAL A 56 -0.28 8.62 7.59
CA VAL A 56 0.47 7.91 6.54
C VAL A 56 -0.04 8.26 5.14
N ASN A 57 0.72 7.94 4.10
CA ASN A 57 0.37 8.26 2.71
C ASN A 57 -0.52 7.23 2.00
N ALA A 58 -0.77 6.06 2.60
CA ALA A 58 -1.55 4.97 2.04
C ALA A 58 -2.12 4.07 3.15
N PRO A 59 -3.07 3.15 2.86
CA PRO A 59 -3.59 2.24 3.88
C PRO A 59 -2.46 1.46 4.58
N ALA A 60 -2.45 1.44 5.90
CA ALA A 60 -1.40 0.81 6.68
C ALA A 60 -1.90 0.33 8.05
N THR A 61 -1.14 -0.56 8.68
CA THR A 61 -1.27 -0.85 10.12
C THR A 61 -0.15 -0.12 10.85
N VAL A 62 -0.52 0.91 11.61
CA VAL A 62 0.41 1.73 12.38
C VAL A 62 0.51 1.19 13.80
N GLY A 63 1.73 1.08 14.33
CA GLY A 63 1.99 0.78 15.73
C GLY A 63 2.73 1.93 16.39
N VAL A 64 2.65 2.00 17.72
CA VAL A 64 3.40 2.96 18.54
C VAL A 64 4.31 2.22 19.50
N GLU A 65 5.52 2.74 19.66
CA GLU A 65 6.47 2.30 20.68
C GLU A 65 6.81 3.48 21.59
N TYR A 66 7.02 3.21 22.87
CA TYR A 66 7.43 4.20 23.85
C TYR A 66 8.44 3.60 24.82
N ALA A 67 9.37 4.43 25.30
CA ALA A 67 10.43 4.02 26.22
C ALA A 67 10.73 5.15 27.22
N LEU A 68 11.37 4.80 28.33
CA LEU A 68 11.85 5.77 29.32
C LEU A 68 13.21 6.36 28.95
N ASP A 69 13.89 5.77 27.96
CA ASP A 69 15.18 6.21 27.45
C ASP A 69 15.08 6.59 25.96
N PRO A 70 15.75 7.67 25.52
CA PRO A 70 15.66 8.15 24.13
C PRO A 70 16.30 7.21 23.11
N ASN A 71 17.06 6.22 23.55
CA ASN A 71 17.66 5.20 22.68
C ASN A 71 16.73 4.00 22.47
N PHE A 72 15.54 3.98 23.09
CA PHE A 72 14.58 2.88 23.01
C PHE A 72 15.22 1.53 23.38
N THR A 73 16.02 1.50 24.45
CA THR A 73 16.74 0.29 24.86
C THR A 73 15.78 -0.80 25.34
N GLN A 74 14.67 -0.41 25.98
CA GLN A 74 13.60 -1.31 26.43
C GLN A 74 12.21 -0.73 26.08
N PRO A 75 11.83 -0.75 24.79
CA PRO A 75 10.59 -0.15 24.35
C PRO A 75 9.40 -1.04 24.74
N GLN A 76 8.29 -0.38 25.04
CA GLN A 76 6.98 -1.00 25.17
C GLN A 76 6.15 -0.66 23.93
N ALA A 77 5.35 -1.62 23.47
CA ALA A 77 4.47 -1.44 22.33
C ALA A 77 3.05 -1.08 22.79
N GLY A 78 2.47 -0.05 22.17
CA GLY A 78 1.05 0.24 22.30
C GLY A 78 0.20 -0.56 21.31
N PRO A 79 -1.11 -0.27 21.24
CA PRO A 79 -2.01 -0.91 20.28
C PRO A 79 -1.64 -0.55 18.83
N ARG A 80 -1.98 -1.46 17.91
CA ARG A 80 -1.89 -1.23 16.47
C ARG A 80 -3.22 -0.73 15.92
N VAL A 81 -3.17 0.24 15.01
CA VAL A 81 -4.33 0.86 14.37
C VAL A 81 -4.25 0.62 12.87
N VAL A 82 -5.31 0.03 12.30
CA VAL A 82 -5.49 -0.02 10.85
C VAL A 82 -6.04 1.32 10.41
N THR A 83 -5.40 1.91 9.40
CA THR A 83 -5.84 3.18 8.82
C THR A 83 -5.96 3.08 7.31
N ASP A 84 -6.93 3.80 6.78
CA ASP A 84 -7.32 3.82 5.38
C ASP A 84 -7.97 5.17 5.05
N GLN A 85 -8.54 5.29 3.85
CA GLN A 85 -9.23 6.49 3.41
C GLN A 85 -10.39 6.93 4.32
N THR A 86 -11.10 6.00 4.97
CA THR A 86 -12.24 6.33 5.85
C THR A 86 -11.79 6.98 7.16
N ARG A 87 -10.54 6.72 7.57
CA ARG A 87 -9.88 7.33 8.73
C ARG A 87 -8.92 8.46 8.35
N ASP A 88 -8.99 8.93 7.10
CA ASP A 88 -8.09 9.94 6.54
C ASP A 88 -6.59 9.56 6.66
N TYR A 89 -6.30 8.25 6.66
CA TYR A 89 -4.98 7.69 6.89
C TYR A 89 -4.34 8.08 8.24
N THR A 90 -5.15 8.45 9.23
CA THR A 90 -4.70 8.81 10.59
C THR A 90 -4.74 7.61 11.55
N ALA A 91 -3.77 7.57 12.45
CA ALA A 91 -3.67 6.60 13.54
C ALA A 91 -3.54 7.34 14.87
#